data_AF-A0A1K1LY34-F1
#
_entry.id   AF-A0A1K1LY34-F1
#
_cell.length_a   1.000
_cell.length_b   1.000
_cell.length_c   1.000
_cell.angle_alpha   90.00
_cell.angle_beta   90.00
_cell.angle_gamma   90.00
#
_symmetry.space_group_name_H-M   'P 1'
#
loop_
_entity.id
_entity.type
_entity.pdbx_description
1 polymer ?
#
loop_
_entity_poly.entity_id
_entity_poly.type
_entity_poly.pdbx_seq_one_letter_code
_entity_poly.pdbx_strand_id
1 'polypeptide(L)'
;MRRTVKKYELHWVKARALGADTYHDEQHGTFDSLAEAQDAVRRWWAENGFKTPYVREMTDDVGTLWWDYGAHNCFYCFKEK
;
A
#
# COMPACT_ATOMS: atom_id res chain seq x y z
N MET A 1 25.96 -17.79 3.22
CA MET A 1 25.31 -16.47 3.11
C MET A 1 23.91 -16.58 3.67
N ARG A 2 23.56 -15.87 4.75
CA ARG A 2 22.15 -15.74 5.15
C ARG A 2 21.49 -14.76 4.18
N ARG A 3 20.58 -15.23 3.32
CA ARG A 3 19.72 -14.36 2.52
C ARG A 3 18.84 -13.61 3.53
N THR A 4 19.02 -12.31 3.68
CA THR A 4 18.06 -11.48 4.38
C THR A 4 16.75 -11.58 3.58
N VAL A 5 15.71 -12.14 4.18
CA VAL A 5 14.37 -12.11 3.58
C VAL A 5 13.88 -10.69 3.76
N LYS A 6 13.77 -9.94 2.65
CA LYS A 6 13.17 -8.60 2.65
C LYS A 6 11.72 -8.75 3.09
N LYS A 7 11.28 -7.97 4.08
CA LYS A 7 9.88 -7.94 4.48
C LYS A 7 9.22 -6.68 3.93
N TYR A 8 7.91 -6.74 3.76
CA TYR A 8 7.13 -5.61 3.26
C TYR A 8 6.01 -5.28 4.24
N GLU A 9 5.95 -4.02 4.68
CA GLU A 9 4.84 -3.51 5.47
C GLU A 9 3.78 -2.95 4.52
N LEU A 10 2.54 -3.37 4.71
CA LEU A 10 1.38 -2.83 4.00
C LEU A 10 0.73 -1.77 4.87
N HIS A 11 0.57 -0.58 4.30
CA HIS A 11 -0.08 0.54 4.95
C HIS A 11 -1.22 1.05 4.07
N TRP A 12 -2.33 1.43 4.72
CA TRP A 12 -3.37 2.23 4.10
C TRP A 12 -3.23 3.66 4.62
N VAL A 13 -3.12 4.61 3.68
CA VAL A 13 -2.82 6.00 3.97
C VAL A 13 -3.97 6.87 3.48
N LYS A 14 -4.54 7.68 4.36
CA LYS A 14 -5.61 8.63 4.05
C LYS A 14 -5.21 10.06 4.39
N ALA A 15 -5.23 10.94 3.39
CA ALA A 15 -5.06 12.37 3.61
C ALA A 15 -6.27 12.92 4.38
N ARG A 16 -6.03 13.67 5.47
CA ARG A 16 -7.11 14.24 6.30
C ARG A 16 -7.87 15.35 5.59
N ALA A 17 -7.20 16.12 4.73
CA ALA A 17 -7.80 17.11 3.83
C ALA A 17 -7.01 17.16 2.52
N LEU A 18 -7.63 17.65 1.45
CA LEU A 18 -6.98 17.84 0.15
C LEU A 18 -5.82 18.84 0.32
N GLY A 19 -4.57 18.40 0.11
CA GLY A 19 -3.37 19.23 0.29
C GLY A 19 -2.85 19.35 1.73
N ALA A 20 -3.31 18.51 2.66
CA ALA A 20 -2.76 18.49 4.02
C ALA A 20 -1.48 17.64 4.12
N ASP A 21 -0.48 18.14 4.85
CA ASP A 21 0.74 17.41 5.21
C ASP A 21 0.51 16.35 6.31
N THR A 22 -0.73 16.24 6.81
CA THR A 22 -1.11 15.25 7.82
C THR A 22 -1.94 14.14 7.20
N TYR A 23 -1.39 12.94 7.27
CA TYR A 23 -2.01 11.72 6.77
C TYR A 23 -2.32 10.80 7.96
N HIS A 24 -3.44 10.10 7.88
CA HIS A 24 -3.66 8.92 8.69
C HIS A 24 -2.95 7.77 8.00
N ASP A 25 -1.97 7.16 8.68
CA ASP A 25 -1.23 5.99 8.21
C ASP A 25 -1.56 4.82 9.13
N GLU A 26 -2.24 3.80 8.59
CA GLU A 26 -2.62 2.59 9.30
C GLU A 26 -1.91 1.37 8.70
N GLN A 27 -1.16 0.64 9.53
CA GLN A 27 -0.48 -0.58 9.10
C GLN A 27 -1.45 -1.76 9.11
N HIS A 28 -1.66 -2.38 7.94
CA HIS A 28 -2.56 -3.51 7.75
C HIS A 28 -1.85 -4.88 7.74
N GLY A 29 -0.51 -4.91 7.76
CA GLY A 29 0.24 -6.16 7.93
C GLY A 29 1.72 -6.09 7.59
N THR A 30 2.39 -7.24 7.72
CA THR A 30 3.76 -7.47 7.27
C THR A 30 3.82 -8.79 6.50
N PHE A 31 4.48 -8.78 5.35
CA PHE A 31 4.53 -9.89 4.40
C PHE A 31 5.98 -10.22 4.05
N ASP A 32 6.22 -11.45 3.58
CA ASP A 32 7.57 -11.90 3.23
C ASP A 32 7.96 -11.51 1.79
N SER A 33 7.03 -10.92 1.04
CA SER A 33 7.31 -10.33 -0.28
C SER A 33 6.35 -9.19 -0.63
N LEU A 34 6.76 -8.35 -1.58
CA LEU A 34 5.92 -7.31 -2.15
C LEU A 34 4.65 -7.89 -2.80
N ALA A 35 4.80 -9.01 -3.52
CA ALA A 35 3.68 -9.67 -4.20
C ALA A 35 2.60 -10.11 -3.21
N GLU A 36 2.98 -10.69 -2.07
CA GLU A 36 2.04 -11.08 -1.02
C GLU A 36 1.32 -9.88 -0.41
N ALA A 37 2.04 -8.78 -0.16
CA ALA A 37 1.43 -7.57 0.37
C ALA A 37 0.40 -6.96 -0.60
N GLN A 38 0.72 -6.93 -1.89
CA GLN A 38 -0.18 -6.48 -2.95
C GLN A 38 -1.41 -7.41 -3.10
N ASP A 39 -1.20 -8.72 -3.02
CA ASP A 39 -2.28 -9.70 -3.10
C ASP A 39 -3.22 -9.63 -1.89
N ALA A 40 -2.72 -9.26 -0.72
CA ALA A 40 -3.56 -9.01 0.45
C ALA A 40 -4.56 -7.87 0.22
N VAL A 41 -4.14 -6.78 -0.43
CA VAL A 41 -5.04 -5.67 -0.82
C VAL A 41 -6.10 -6.15 -1.82
N ARG A 42 -5.68 -6.86 -2.87
CA ARG A 42 -6.60 -7.37 -3.90
C ARG A 42 -7.61 -8.37 -3.32
N ARG A 43 -7.16 -9.23 -2.40
CA ARG A 43 -8.03 -10.17 -1.68
C ARG A 43 -9.05 -9.42 -0.84
N TRP A 44 -8.63 -8.42 -0.07
CA TRP A 44 -9.53 -7.60 0.72
C TRP A 44 -10.57 -6.89 -0.17
N TRP A 45 -10.18 -6.34 -1.33
CA TRP A 45 -11.13 -5.78 -2.28
C TRP A 45 -12.14 -6.83 -2.78
N ALA A 46 -11.68 -8.02 -3.16
CA ALA A 46 -12.55 -9.09 -3.64
C ALA A 46 -13.54 -9.55 -2.57
N GLU A 47 -13.08 -9.75 -1.33
CA GLU A 47 -13.91 -10.15 -0.18
C GLU A 47 -14.97 -9.11 0.16
N ASN A 48 -14.68 -7.82 -0.08
CA ASN A 48 -15.60 -6.71 0.18
C ASN A 48 -16.39 -6.27 -1.07
N GLY A 49 -16.26 -6.98 -2.20
CA GLY A 49 -16.94 -6.63 -3.45
C GLY A 49 -16.51 -5.28 -4.03
N PHE A 50 -15.36 -4.75 -3.62
CA PHE A 50 -14.84 -3.48 -4.11
C PHE A 50 -14.19 -3.67 -5.48
N LYS A 51 -14.60 -2.84 -6.44
CA LYS A 51 -13.99 -2.77 -7.77
C LYS A 51 -13.24 -1.46 -7.90
N THR A 52 -11.93 -1.55 -7.94
CA THR A 52 -11.10 -0.38 -8.19
C THR A 52 -11.25 0.08 -9.65
N PRO A 53 -11.37 1.39 -9.93
CA PRO A 53 -11.41 1.90 -11.30
C PRO A 53 -10.07 1.72 -12.02
N TYR A 54 -8.95 1.83 -11.31
CA TYR A 54 -7.60 1.60 -11.81
C TYR A 54 -6.66 1.27 -10.64
N VAL A 55 -5.44 0.85 -10.96
CA VAL A 55 -4.32 0.85 -10.02
C VAL A 55 -3.17 1.54 -10.71
N ARG A 56 -2.72 2.67 -10.16
CA ARG A 56 -1.52 3.38 -10.61
C ARG A 56 -0.42 3.17 -9.59
N GLU A 57 0.67 2.58 -10.05
CA GLU A 57 1.87 2.36 -9.25
C GLU A 57 2.80 3.57 -9.36
N MET A 58 3.32 4.01 -8.21
CA MET A 58 4.27 5.11 -8.10
C MET A 58 5.34 4.72 -7.09
N THR A 59 6.60 5.00 -7.36
CA THR A 59 7.69 4.76 -6.41
C THR A 59 8.25 6.10 -5.98
N ASP A 60 8.42 6.30 -4.67
CA ASP A 60 9.07 7.51 -4.14
C ASP A 60 10.60 7.39 -4.12
N ASP A 61 11.27 8.50 -3.78
CA ASP A 61 12.74 8.58 -3.80
C ASP A 61 13.43 7.63 -2.82
N VAL A 62 12.71 7.11 -1.82
CA VAL A 62 13.23 6.14 -0.83
C VAL A 62 12.89 4.70 -1.20
N GLY A 63 12.21 4.46 -2.32
CA GLY A 63 11.90 3.12 -2.84
C GLY A 63 10.60 2.53 -2.32
N THR A 64 9.75 3.30 -1.63
CA THR A 64 8.40 2.86 -1.24
C THR A 64 7.52 2.79 -2.47
N LEU A 65 6.84 1.67 -2.67
CA LEU A 65 5.82 1.55 -3.71
C LEU A 65 4.48 2.06 -3.17
N TRP A 66 3.79 2.86 -3.97
CA TRP A 66 2.48 3.41 -3.69
C TRP A 66 1.47 2.96 -4.73
N TRP A 67 0.26 2.64 -4.30
CA TRP A 67 -0.90 2.42 -5.15
C TRP A 67 -1.92 3.53 -4.95
N ASP A 68 -2.18 4.26 -6.03
CA ASP A 68 -3.38 5.04 -6.21
C ASP A 68 -4.44 4.16 -6.89
N TYR A 69 -5.53 3.92 -6.17
CA TYR A 69 -6.62 3.05 -6.58
C TYR A 69 -7.91 3.83 -6.85
N GLY A 70 -7.80 5.13 -7.17
CA GLY A 70 -8.95 5.97 -7.53
C GLY A 70 -9.81 6.44 -6.37
N ALA A 71 -9.37 6.25 -5.12
CA ALA A 71 -10.06 6.73 -3.94
C ALA A 71 -9.74 8.20 -3.57
N HIS A 72 -9.18 8.98 -4.50
CA HIS A 72 -8.78 10.40 -4.43
C HIS A 72 -7.80 10.78 -3.30
N ASN A 73 -8.14 10.53 -2.05
CA ASN A 73 -7.37 10.88 -0.86
C ASN A 73 -6.90 9.66 -0.06
N CYS A 74 -7.10 8.45 -0.58
CA CYS A 74 -6.69 7.20 0.06
C CYS A 74 -5.76 6.41 -0.87
N PHE A 75 -4.69 5.87 -0.32
CA PHE A 75 -3.63 5.17 -1.03
C PHE A 75 -3.21 3.93 -0.24
N TYR A 76 -2.57 2.98 -0.91
CA TYR A 76 -1.78 1.96 -0.23
C TYR A 76 -0.31 2.24 -0.43
N CYS A 77 0.52 1.98 0.58
CA CYS A 77 1.97 1.96 0.41
C CYS A 77 2.60 0.67 0.96
N PHE A 78 3.65 0.25 0.28
CA PHE A 78 4.37 -0.99 0.52
C PHE A 78 5.82 -0.65 0.83
N LYS A 79 6.19 -0.69 2.12
CA LYS A 79 7.50 -0.26 2.62
C LYS A 79 8.39 -1.48 2.83
N GLU A 80 9.59 -1.47 2.26
CA GLU A 80 10.58 -2.53 2.53
C GLU A 80 11.15 -2.37 3.96
N LYS A 81 11.31 -3.48 4.66
CA LYS A 81 11.81 -3.59 6.04
C LYS A 81 13.06 -4.45 6.11
#